data_AF-A0A1M4YEB3-F1
#
_entry.id   AF-A0A1M4YEB3-F1
#
_cell.length_a   1.000
_cell.length_b   1.000
_cell.length_c   1.000
_cell.angle_alpha   90.00
_cell.angle_beta   90.00
_cell.angle_gamma   90.00
#
_symmetry.space_group_name_H-M   'P 1'
#
loop_
_entity.id
_entity.type
_entity.pdbx_description
1 polymer ?
#
loop_
_entity_poly.entity_id
_entity_poly.type
_entity_poly.pdbx_seq_one_letter_code
_entity_poly.pdbx_strand_id
1 'polypeptide(L)'
;MKKNVIILFLMISCNSNKEIINGCNENKEFKKVFFSHFDYIKNNIYIRQDIKFRESLIFISNYTHVSLDRIVNYSGTYPYGVFIKDSVIWRNWYEENKCNNIQLKKELIIPEILK
;
A
#
# COMPACT_ATOMS: atom_id res chain seq x y z
N MET A 1 26.60 40.91 -51.64
CA MET A 1 27.02 40.33 -50.35
C MET A 1 25.83 40.32 -49.40
N LYS A 2 25.74 39.27 -48.57
CA LYS A 2 24.51 38.68 -48.00
C LYS A 2 23.77 39.61 -47.02
N LYS A 3 22.44 39.73 -47.19
CA LYS A 3 21.51 40.36 -46.24
C LYS A 3 21.26 39.40 -45.07
N ASN A 4 21.64 39.79 -43.85
CA ASN A 4 21.26 39.06 -42.63
C ASN A 4 19.91 39.61 -42.16
N VAL A 5 18.86 38.81 -42.33
CA VAL A 5 17.54 39.02 -41.75
C VAL A 5 17.54 38.34 -40.38
N ILE A 6 17.48 39.11 -39.30
CA ILE A 6 17.34 38.57 -37.94
C ILE A 6 15.84 38.39 -37.68
N ILE A 7 15.36 37.15 -37.83
CA ILE A 7 14.01 36.74 -37.43
C ILE A 7 14.08 36.41 -35.94
N LEU A 8 13.54 37.31 -35.11
CA LEU A 8 13.39 37.10 -33.68
C LEU A 8 12.18 36.17 -33.45
N PHE A 9 12.44 34.87 -33.31
CA PHE A 9 11.42 33.89 -32.95
C PHE A 9 11.03 34.10 -31.48
N LEU A 10 9.86 34.73 -31.27
CA LEU A 10 9.12 34.72 -30.02
C LEU A 10 8.62 33.31 -29.74
N MET A 11 9.39 32.51 -29.01
CA MET A 11 8.89 31.34 -28.31
C MET A 11 8.65 31.73 -26.85
N ILE A 12 7.57 32.46 -26.62
CA ILE A 12 6.95 32.52 -25.29
C ILE A 12 6.39 31.12 -25.05
N SER A 13 7.23 30.24 -24.53
CA SER A 13 6.77 28.98 -23.95
C SER A 13 5.96 29.36 -22.72
N CYS A 14 4.66 29.51 -22.90
CA CYS A 14 3.70 29.47 -21.83
C CYS A 14 3.82 28.07 -21.23
N ASN A 15 4.65 27.93 -20.19
CA ASN A 15 4.67 26.72 -19.40
C ASN A 15 3.33 26.75 -18.66
N SER A 16 2.31 26.14 -19.25
CA SER A 16 1.20 25.67 -18.46
C SER A 16 1.82 24.65 -17.51
N ASN A 17 2.25 25.10 -16.33
CA ASN A 17 2.13 24.30 -15.15
C ASN A 17 0.64 23.98 -15.09
N LYS A 18 0.24 22.93 -15.80
CA LYS A 18 -0.91 22.15 -15.40
C LYS A 18 -0.51 21.74 -14.01
N GLU A 19 -0.96 22.50 -13.03
CA GLU A 19 -1.29 21.92 -11.74
C GLU A 19 -2.09 20.69 -12.11
N ILE A 20 -1.42 19.54 -12.08
CA ILE A 20 -2.12 18.28 -12.05
C ILE A 20 -2.86 18.39 -10.72
N ILE A 21 -4.13 18.79 -10.80
CA ILE A 21 -5.09 18.53 -9.74
C ILE A 21 -5.22 17.01 -9.72
N ASN A 22 -4.20 16.32 -9.20
CA ASN A 22 -4.28 14.94 -8.79
C ASN A 22 -5.09 15.00 -7.51
N GLY A 23 -6.41 15.18 -7.64
CA GLY A 23 -7.32 15.01 -6.53
C GLY A 23 -7.15 13.59 -6.02
N CYS A 24 -6.40 13.42 -4.94
CA CYS A 24 -6.20 12.13 -4.31
C CYS A 24 -7.57 11.62 -3.85
N ASN A 25 -8.10 10.60 -4.52
CA ASN A 25 -9.37 10.00 -4.13
C ASN A 25 -9.13 8.91 -3.08
N GLU A 26 -8.81 9.33 -1.86
CA GLU A 26 -8.57 8.42 -0.75
C GLU A 26 -9.89 7.87 -0.17
N ASN A 27 -10.02 6.55 -0.17
CA ASN A 27 -11.11 5.88 0.53
C ASN A 27 -10.84 5.88 2.04
N LYS A 28 -11.54 6.76 2.77
CA LYS A 28 -11.40 6.92 4.24
C LYS A 28 -11.85 5.67 5.02
N GLU A 29 -12.84 4.94 4.51
CA GLU A 29 -13.30 3.70 5.13
C GLU A 29 -12.23 2.62 5.01
N PHE A 30 -11.70 2.44 3.80
CA PHE A 30 -10.58 1.52 3.56
C PHE A 30 -9.39 1.83 4.46
N LYS A 31 -8.99 3.11 4.56
CA LYS A 31 -7.92 3.55 5.47
C LYS A 31 -8.15 3.07 6.90
N LYS A 32 -9.34 3.34 7.44
CA LYS A 32 -9.69 2.98 8.81
C LYS A 32 -9.58 1.48 9.03
N VAL A 33 -10.14 0.68 8.12
CA VAL A 33 -10.12 -0.79 8.24
C VAL A 33 -8.68 -1.31 8.11
N PHE A 34 -7.95 -0.87 7.08
CA PHE A 34 -6.56 -1.29 6.83
C PHE A 34 -5.66 -1.05 8.04
N PHE A 35 -5.67 0.18 8.59
CA PHE A 35 -4.83 0.49 9.75
C PHE A 35 -5.33 -0.16 11.04
N SER A 36 -6.63 -0.45 11.18
CA SER A 36 -7.10 -1.20 12.34
C SER A 36 -6.57 -2.64 12.37
N HIS A 37 -6.49 -3.32 11.21
CA HIS A 37 -5.83 -4.62 11.09
C HIS A 37 -4.31 -4.52 11.29
N PHE A 38 -3.67 -3.51 10.68
CA PHE A 38 -2.23 -3.26 10.88
C PHE A 38 -1.91 -3.09 12.36
N ASP A 39 -2.60 -2.17 13.04
CA ASP A 39 -2.35 -1.85 14.45
C ASP A 39 -2.65 -3.04 15.34
N TYR A 40 -3.67 -3.84 15.02
CA TYR A 40 -3.94 -5.09 15.74
C TYR A 40 -2.75 -6.06 15.65
N ILE A 41 -2.20 -6.27 14.46
CA ILE A 41 -1.00 -7.12 14.27
C ILE A 41 0.17 -6.53 15.09
N LYS A 42 0.45 -5.24 14.92
CA LYS A 42 1.56 -4.56 15.59
C LYS A 42 1.49 -4.69 17.12
N ASN A 43 0.31 -4.50 17.69
CA ASN A 43 0.13 -4.53 19.13
C ASN A 43 0.16 -5.96 19.70
N ASN A 44 -0.16 -6.98 18.89
CA ASN A 44 -0.29 -8.36 19.36
C ASN A 44 0.85 -9.29 18.92
N ILE A 45 1.81 -8.84 18.11
CA ILE A 45 2.92 -9.66 17.56
C ILE A 45 3.70 -10.43 18.65
N TYR A 46 3.86 -9.84 19.84
CA TYR A 46 4.52 -10.45 21.00
C TYR A 46 3.57 -10.95 22.09
N ILE A 47 2.30 -10.57 22.02
CA ILE A 47 1.33 -10.82 23.09
C ILE A 47 0.53 -12.08 22.77
N ARG A 48 -0.13 -12.09 21.59
CA ARG A 48 -1.07 -13.15 21.24
C ARG A 48 -1.34 -13.20 19.74
N GLN A 49 -1.00 -14.33 19.11
CA GLN A 49 -1.26 -14.55 17.69
C GLN A 49 -2.49 -15.46 17.49
N ASP A 50 -3.63 -14.97 17.96
CA ASP A 50 -4.93 -15.66 17.90
C ASP A 50 -5.56 -15.66 16.50
N ILE A 51 -6.81 -16.13 16.41
CA ILE A 51 -7.58 -16.16 15.16
C ILE A 51 -7.68 -14.77 14.53
N LYS A 52 -7.96 -13.73 15.33
CA LYS A 52 -8.08 -12.35 14.84
C LYS A 52 -6.76 -11.80 14.31
N PHE A 53 -5.63 -12.21 14.91
CA PHE A 53 -4.30 -11.87 14.40
C PHE A 53 -4.07 -12.48 13.01
N ARG A 54 -4.42 -13.76 12.83
CA ARG A 54 -4.33 -14.45 11.54
C ARG A 54 -5.27 -13.87 10.50
N GLU A 55 -6.52 -13.59 10.87
CA GLU A 55 -7.49 -12.89 10.02
C GLU A 55 -6.97 -11.52 9.58
N SER A 56 -6.29 -10.80 10.46
CA SER A 56 -5.68 -9.51 10.13
C SER A 56 -4.55 -9.67 9.13
N LEU A 57 -3.68 -10.69 9.28
CA LEU A 57 -2.64 -10.98 8.30
C LEU A 57 -3.23 -11.38 6.94
N ILE A 58 -4.31 -12.19 6.93
CA ILE A 58 -5.04 -12.57 5.71
C ILE A 58 -5.73 -11.37 5.07
N PHE A 59 -6.27 -10.45 5.88
CA PHE A 59 -6.85 -9.22 5.37
C PHE A 59 -5.78 -8.39 4.65
N ILE A 60 -4.59 -8.20 5.24
CA ILE A 60 -3.52 -7.43 4.61
C ILE A 60 -2.99 -8.14 3.35
N SER A 61 -2.89 -9.48 3.38
CA SER A 61 -2.41 -10.27 2.23
C SER A 61 -3.31 -10.19 1.01
N ASN A 62 -4.56 -9.78 1.19
CA ASN A 62 -5.49 -9.54 0.10
C ASN A 62 -5.13 -8.31 -0.76
N TYR A 63 -4.28 -7.42 -0.26
CA TYR A 63 -3.97 -6.16 -0.94
C TYR A 63 -2.48 -6.00 -1.25
N THR A 64 -1.64 -6.47 -0.36
CA THR A 64 -0.18 -6.38 -0.46
C THR A 64 0.46 -7.72 -0.12
N HIS A 65 1.73 -7.88 -0.48
CA HIS A 65 2.50 -9.05 -0.09
C HIS A 65 2.60 -9.18 1.45
N VAL A 66 2.37 -10.40 1.94
CA VAL A 66 2.56 -10.83 3.33
C VAL A 66 3.23 -12.20 3.30
N SER A 67 4.28 -12.39 4.09
CA SER A 67 5.09 -13.62 4.16
C SER A 67 4.38 -14.74 4.94
N LEU A 68 3.15 -15.11 4.56
CA LEU A 68 2.30 -16.08 5.27
C LEU A 68 2.89 -17.49 5.32
N ASP A 69 3.76 -17.84 4.38
CA ASP A 69 4.54 -19.09 4.39
C ASP A 69 5.35 -19.26 5.69
N ARG A 70 5.76 -18.14 6.30
CA ARG A 70 6.47 -18.15 7.58
C ARG A 70 5.58 -18.64 8.72
N ILE A 71 4.26 -18.50 8.64
CA ILE A 71 3.35 -19.06 9.67
C ILE A 71 3.46 -20.59 9.68
N VAL A 72 3.44 -21.22 8.51
CA VAL A 72 3.53 -22.68 8.37
C VAL A 72 4.88 -23.19 8.86
N ASN A 73 5.95 -22.43 8.58
CA ASN A 73 7.33 -22.82 8.92
C ASN A 73 7.73 -22.56 10.38
N TYR A 74 6.98 -21.75 11.14
CA TYR A 74 7.32 -21.35 12.51
C TYR A 74 6.23 -21.74 13.51
N SER A 75 5.82 -23.01 13.50
CA SER A 75 4.85 -23.59 14.46
C SER A 75 3.53 -22.80 14.54
N GLY A 76 3.08 -22.22 13.43
CA GLY A 76 1.88 -21.41 13.38
C GLY A 76 2.03 -19.98 13.91
N THR A 77 3.25 -19.53 14.18
CA THR A 77 3.52 -18.15 14.62
C THR A 77 4.17 -17.34 13.51
N TYR A 78 3.77 -16.08 13.41
CA TYR A 78 4.38 -15.08 12.55
C TYR A 78 5.62 -14.51 13.24
N PRO A 79 6.83 -14.71 12.70
CA PRO A 79 8.04 -14.25 13.37
C PRO A 79 8.15 -12.72 13.38
N TYR A 80 8.60 -12.15 14.50
CA TYR A 80 8.76 -10.69 14.62
C TYR A 80 9.69 -10.09 13.57
N GLY A 81 10.83 -10.75 13.29
CA GLY A 81 11.78 -10.27 12.27
C GLY A 81 11.17 -10.23 10.86
N VAL A 82 10.18 -11.07 10.58
CA VAL A 82 9.40 -11.04 9.35
C VAL A 82 8.41 -9.87 9.39
N PHE A 83 7.69 -9.71 10.50
CA PHE A 83 6.78 -8.58 10.70
C PHE A 83 7.46 -7.21 10.48
N ILE A 84 8.67 -7.00 10.98
CA ILE A 84 9.36 -5.70 10.78
C ILE A 84 9.55 -5.38 9.30
N LYS A 85 9.99 -6.36 8.49
CA LYS A 85 10.19 -6.18 7.06
C LYS A 85 8.86 -5.94 6.35
N ASP A 86 7.87 -6.77 6.63
CA ASP A 86 6.58 -6.71 5.97
C ASP A 86 5.79 -5.46 6.34
N SER A 87 5.85 -5.00 7.59
CA SER A 87 5.16 -3.79 8.05
C SER A 87 5.56 -2.53 7.27
N VAL A 88 6.81 -2.47 6.80
CA VAL A 88 7.30 -1.39 5.92
C VAL A 88 6.68 -1.53 4.53
N ILE A 89 6.66 -2.74 3.98
CA ILE A 89 6.04 -3.04 2.67
C ILE A 89 4.56 -2.65 2.69
N TRP A 90 3.82 -3.01 3.75
CA TRP A 90 2.39 -2.72 3.86
C TRP A 90 2.10 -1.23 3.89
N ARG A 91 2.92 -0.47 4.63
CA ARG A 91 2.80 0.98 4.70
C ARG A 91 3.11 1.63 3.36
N ASN A 92 4.20 1.22 2.70
CA ASN A 92 4.57 1.77 1.40
C ASN A 92 3.50 1.47 0.35
N TRP A 93 3.02 0.23 0.30
CA TRP A 93 1.91 -0.15 -0.57
C TRP A 93 0.69 0.73 -0.35
N TYR A 94 0.32 0.98 0.91
CA TYR A 94 -0.80 1.87 1.22
C TYR A 94 -0.55 3.29 0.69
N GLU A 95 0.60 3.89 0.97
CA GLU A 95 0.92 5.24 0.53
C GLU A 95 0.92 5.39 -1.00
N GLU A 96 1.41 4.38 -1.71
CA GLU A 96 1.44 4.32 -3.17
C GLU A 96 0.05 4.14 -3.79
N ASN A 97 -0.88 3.50 -3.08
CA ASN A 97 -2.19 3.11 -3.62
C ASN A 97 -3.37 3.90 -3.05
N LYS A 98 -3.21 4.64 -1.95
CA LYS A 98 -4.32 5.28 -1.21
C LYS A 98 -5.19 6.17 -2.09
N CYS A 99 -4.63 6.82 -3.11
CA CYS A 99 -5.35 7.73 -3.99
C CYS A 99 -6.16 7.03 -5.10
N ASN A 100 -6.09 5.69 -5.20
CA ASN A 100 -6.78 4.90 -6.22
C ASN A 100 -8.20 4.46 -5.81
N ASN A 101 -8.79 5.10 -4.79
CA ASN A 101 -10.11 4.75 -4.24
C ASN A 101 -10.28 3.23 -3.99
N ILE A 102 -9.35 2.65 -3.24
CA ILE A 102 -9.31 1.21 -2.97
C ILE A 102 -10.63 0.76 -2.34
N GLN A 103 -11.23 -0.29 -2.88
CA GLN A 103 -12.47 -0.86 -2.37
C GLN A 103 -12.19 -2.01 -1.40
N LEU A 104 -13.03 -2.12 -0.37
CA LEU A 104 -13.02 -3.29 0.50
C LEU A 104 -13.49 -4.51 -0.29
N LYS A 105 -12.73 -5.60 -0.24
CA LYS A 105 -13.19 -6.89 -0.75
C LYS A 105 -14.35 -7.37 0.09
N LYS A 106 -15.40 -7.88 -0.58
CA LYS A 106 -16.61 -8.40 0.08
C LYS A 106 -16.34 -9.63 0.95
N GLU A 107 -15.33 -10.40 0.58
CA GLU A 107 -14.95 -11.64 1.26
C GLU A 107 -13.43 -11.68 1.48
N LEU A 108 -13.02 -12.24 2.61
CA LEU A 108 -11.62 -12.55 2.90
C LEU A 108 -11.20 -13.76 2.06
N ILE A 109 -10.29 -13.54 1.11
CA ILE A 109 -9.70 -14.65 0.36
C ILE A 109 -8.59 -15.26 1.22
N ILE A 110 -8.80 -16.50 1.67
CA ILE A 110 -7.83 -17.26 2.46
C ILE A 110 -6.78 -17.86 1.50
N PRO A 111 -5.50 -17.51 1.62
CA PRO A 111 -4.43 -18.07 0.79
C PRO A 111 -4.31 -19.59 0.97
N GLU A 112 -4.02 -20.30 -0.12
CA GLU A 112 -3.93 -21.76 -0.14
C GLU A 112 -2.95 -22.33 0.89
N ILE A 113 -1.84 -21.63 1.14
CA ILE A 113 -0.84 -22.01 2.13
C ILE A 113 -1.37 -22.06 3.59
N LEU A 114 -2.57 -21.50 3.83
CA LEU A 114 -3.24 -21.50 5.13
C LEU A 114 -4.54 -22.34 5.15
N LYS A 115 -4.89 -23.01 4.04
CA LYS A 115 -5.99 -23.98 3.99
C LYS A 115 -5.52 -25.34 4.50
#